data_AF-X1DRK6-F1
#
_entry.id   AF-X1DRK6-F1
#
_cell.length_a   1.000
_cell.length_b   1.000
_cell.length_c   1.000
_cell.angle_alpha   90.00
_cell.angle_beta   90.00
_cell.angle_gamma   90.00
#
_symmetry.space_group_name_H-M   'P 1'
#
loop_
_entity.id
_entity.type
_entity.pdbx_description
1 polymer ?
#
loop_
_entity_poly.entity_id
_entity_poly.type
_entity_poly.pdbx_seq_one_letter_code
_entity_poly.pdbx_strand_id
1 'polypeptide(L)'
;MIDVELVSEINDHLIAEYRLSSKLHWEKIDEGYTNENYTIMKSNGSPLAVCKIFADDEIYLSKERFKREISALEKYSETIAPKILFQKNSKVLVYDYVEGTGLH
;
A
#
# COMPACT_ATOMS: atom_id res chain seq x y z
N MET A 1 -5.16 10.64 -8.26
CA MET A 1 -5.10 9.66 -9.40
C MET A 1 -3.75 8.99 -9.37
N ILE A 2 -3.72 7.65 -9.32
CA ILE A 2 -2.47 6.89 -9.29
C ILE A 2 -1.80 6.89 -10.67
N ASP A 3 -0.47 6.95 -10.66
CA ASP A 3 0.35 7.01 -11.87
C ASP A 3 0.36 5.63 -12.57
N VAL A 4 0.23 5.60 -13.90
CA VAL A 4 0.18 4.36 -14.69
C VAL A 4 1.49 3.59 -14.61
N GLU A 5 2.63 4.26 -14.59
CA GLU A 5 3.94 3.62 -14.44
C GLU A 5 4.07 2.97 -13.06
N LEU A 6 3.57 3.65 -12.02
CA LEU A 6 3.56 3.12 -10.67
C LEU A 6 2.66 1.88 -10.55
N VAL A 7 1.48 1.89 -11.17
CA VAL A 7 0.59 0.72 -11.23
C VAL A 7 1.28 -0.45 -11.93
N SER A 8 1.96 -0.21 -13.05
CA SER A 8 2.68 -1.27 -13.77
C SER A 8 3.77 -1.90 -12.90
N GLU A 9 4.59 -1.09 -12.24
CA GLU A 9 5.68 -1.59 -11.40
C GLU A 9 5.18 -2.41 -10.21
N ILE A 10 4.12 -1.94 -9.55
CA ILE A 10 3.50 -2.69 -8.44
C ILE A 10 2.92 -4.00 -8.97
N ASN A 11 2.22 -3.98 -10.10
CA ASN A 11 1.66 -5.19 -10.68
C ASN A 11 2.76 -6.19 -11.06
N ASP A 12 3.81 -5.75 -11.74
CA ASP A 12 4.93 -6.61 -12.16
C ASP A 12 5.61 -7.27 -10.96
N HIS A 13 5.86 -6.49 -9.90
CA HIS A 13 6.42 -7.01 -8.65
C HIS A 13 5.49 -8.04 -7.98
N LEU A 14 4.21 -7.70 -7.81
CA LEU A 14 3.25 -8.58 -7.15
C LEU A 14 3.00 -9.87 -7.94
N ILE A 15 2.95 -9.80 -9.27
CA ILE A 15 2.81 -10.97 -10.15
C ILE A 15 4.05 -11.86 -10.04
N ALA A 16 5.25 -11.27 -10.07
CA ALA A 16 6.50 -12.03 -10.02
C ALA A 16 6.73 -12.70 -8.66
N GLU A 17 6.55 -11.97 -7.56
CA GLU A 17 6.88 -12.44 -6.22
C GLU A 17 5.77 -13.32 -5.61
N TYR A 18 4.50 -12.99 -5.86
CA TYR A 18 3.35 -13.67 -5.24
C TYR A 18 2.58 -14.56 -6.21
N ARG A 19 3.07 -14.74 -7.45
CA ARG A 19 2.46 -15.57 -8.50
C ARG A 19 0.98 -15.25 -8.73
N LEU A 20 0.62 -13.98 -8.64
CA LEU A 20 -0.74 -13.52 -8.89
C LEU A 20 -1.08 -13.60 -10.38
N SER A 21 -2.38 -13.63 -10.70
CA SER A 21 -2.81 -13.52 -12.10
C SER A 21 -2.40 -12.18 -12.69
N SER A 22 -2.18 -12.12 -14.00
CA SER A 22 -1.77 -10.90 -14.71
C SER A 22 -2.82 -9.78 -14.72
N LYS A 23 -4.05 -10.04 -14.26
CA LYS A 23 -5.11 -9.04 -14.16
C LYS A 23 -5.36 -8.70 -12.71
N LEU A 24 -4.75 -7.61 -12.25
CA LEU A 24 -4.99 -7.01 -10.95
C LEU A 24 -5.96 -5.83 -11.11
N HIS A 25 -7.08 -5.87 -10.39
CA HIS A 25 -8.06 -4.79 -10.42
C HIS A 25 -7.80 -3.80 -9.28
N TRP A 26 -7.72 -2.52 -9.61
CA TRP A 26 -7.44 -1.45 -8.66
C TRP A 26 -8.70 -0.63 -8.41
N GLU A 27 -9.00 -0.39 -7.15
CA GLU A 27 -10.11 0.46 -6.72
C GLU A 27 -9.60 1.48 -5.70
N LYS A 28 -10.07 2.74 -5.80
CA LYS A 28 -9.73 3.77 -4.83
C LYS A 28 -10.71 3.68 -3.66
N ILE A 29 -10.18 3.56 -2.45
CA ILE A 29 -10.98 3.44 -1.23
C ILE A 29 -11.23 4.81 -0.61
N ASP A 30 -10.15 5.58 -0.45
CA ASP A 30 -10.17 6.82 0.33
C ASP A 30 -9.05 7.77 -0.11
N GLU A 31 -9.23 9.05 0.18
CA GLU A 31 -8.23 10.10 0.00
C GLU A 31 -8.17 10.99 1.24
N GLY A 32 -7.08 10.86 1.98
CA GLY A 32 -6.74 11.75 3.08
C GLY A 32 -5.91 12.94 2.62
N TYR A 33 -5.68 13.86 3.55
CA TYR A 33 -4.87 15.07 3.32
C TYR A 33 -3.43 14.76 2.87
N THR A 34 -2.87 13.63 3.29
CA THR A 34 -1.48 13.25 3.00
C THR A 34 -1.32 11.93 2.27
N ASN A 35 -2.42 11.26 1.90
CA ASN A 35 -2.37 9.94 1.29
C ASN A 35 -3.61 9.60 0.47
N GLU A 36 -3.44 8.75 -0.55
CA GLU A 36 -4.52 8.03 -1.22
C GLU A 36 -4.42 6.54 -0.86
N ASN A 37 -5.57 5.94 -0.55
CA ASN A 37 -5.67 4.52 -0.28
C ASN A 37 -6.40 3.82 -1.42
N TYR A 38 -5.83 2.70 -1.87
CA TYR A 38 -6.39 1.87 -2.92
C TYR A 38 -6.46 0.41 -2.46
N THR A 39 -7.38 -0.37 -3.02
CA THR A 39 -7.36 -1.83 -2.95
C THR A 39 -6.87 -2.40 -4.28
N ILE A 40 -6.15 -3.51 -4.19
CA ILE A 40 -5.89 -4.40 -5.33
C ILE A 40 -6.61 -5.71 -5.08
N MET A 41 -7.50 -6.11 -5.99
CA MET A 41 -8.11 -7.44 -5.91
C MET A 41 -7.25 -8.51 -6.56
N LYS A 42 -6.80 -9.48 -5.76
CA LYS A 42 -6.19 -10.73 -6.24
C LYS A 42 -7.24 -11.61 -6.91
N SER A 43 -6.78 -12.50 -7.80
CA SER A 43 -7.65 -13.47 -8.50
C SER A 43 -8.36 -14.47 -7.58
N ASN A 44 -7.84 -14.69 -6.37
CA ASN A 44 -8.47 -15.55 -5.37
C ASN A 44 -9.53 -14.81 -4.52
N GLY A 45 -9.84 -13.56 -4.85
CA GLY A 45 -10.81 -12.76 -4.12
C GLY A 45 -10.29 -12.14 -2.81
N SER A 46 -8.99 -12.26 -2.50
CA SER A 46 -8.40 -11.59 -1.33
C SER A 46 -7.87 -10.20 -1.69
N PRO A 47 -8.27 -9.13 -0.99
CA PRO A 47 -7.77 -7.78 -1.25
C PRO A 47 -6.34 -7.57 -0.73
N LEU A 48 -5.62 -6.67 -1.38
CA LEU A 48 -4.44 -5.98 -0.85
C LEU A 48 -4.78 -4.51 -0.64
N ALA A 49 -4.14 -3.88 0.34
CA ALA A 49 -4.19 -2.44 0.55
C ALA A 49 -2.95 -1.79 -0.06
N VAL A 50 -3.14 -0.62 -0.66
CA VAL A 50 -2.07 0.24 -1.16
C VAL A 50 -2.25 1.62 -0.56
N CYS A 51 -1.24 2.08 0.17
CA CYS A 51 -1.16 3.44 0.69
C CYS A 51 -0.14 4.22 -0.12
N LYS A 52 -0.60 5.23 -0.86
CA LYS A 52 0.23 6.19 -1.57
C LYS A 52 0.29 7.47 -0.75
N ILE A 53 1.43 7.75 -0.13
CA ILE A 53 1.67 8.98 0.62
C ILE A 53 2.08 10.09 -0.36
N PHE A 54 1.38 11.22 -0.27
CA PHE A 54 1.79 12.46 -0.90
C PHE A 54 3.01 13.01 -0.15
N ALA A 55 4.20 12.64 -0.61
CA ALA A 55 5.39 13.36 -0.20
C ALA A 55 5.44 14.65 -1.02
N ASP A 56 4.81 15.70 -0.50
CA ASP A 56 5.29 17.05 -0.77
C ASP A 56 6.70 17.13 -0.16
N ASP A 57 7.70 17.41 -0.99
CA ASP A 57 9.10 17.46 -0.56
C ASP A 57 9.34 18.55 0.51
N GLU A 58 8.38 19.45 0.74
CA GLU A 58 8.41 20.50 1.76
C GLU A 58 7.83 20.10 3.13
N ILE A 59 7.10 18.98 3.23
CA ILE A 59 6.46 18.58 4.49
C ILE A 59 7.32 17.50 5.16
N TYR A 60 8.24 17.92 6.05
CA TYR A 60 9.02 17.04 6.94
C TYR A 60 8.17 15.95 7.63
N LEU A 61 6.89 16.26 7.91
CA LEU A 61 5.93 15.34 8.50
C LEU A 61 5.62 14.11 7.63
N SER A 62 5.73 14.20 6.30
CA SER A 62 5.41 13.09 5.39
C SER A 62 6.43 11.95 5.49
N LYS A 63 7.73 12.27 5.54
CA LYS A 63 8.83 11.29 5.68
C LYS A 63 8.84 10.62 7.04
N GLU A 64 8.67 11.38 8.12
CA GLU A 64 8.62 10.82 9.47
C GLU A 64 7.35 9.99 9.69
N ARG A 65 6.20 10.40 9.11
CA ARG A 65 4.98 9.58 9.12
C ARG A 65 5.17 8.28 8.37
N PHE A 66 5.73 8.32 7.16
CA PHE A 66 6.03 7.11 6.38
C PHE A 66 6.92 6.13 7.15
N LYS A 67 7.99 6.63 7.78
CA LYS A 67 8.85 5.80 8.65
C LYS A 67 8.09 5.22 9.83
N ARG A 68 7.26 6.01 10.53
CA ARG A 68 6.45 5.52 11.65
C ARG A 68 5.47 4.44 11.21
N GLU A 69 4.87 4.61 10.04
CA GLU A 69 3.91 3.66 9.47
C GLU A 69 4.60 2.34 9.12
N ILE A 70 5.75 2.37 8.45
CA ILE A 70 6.59 1.18 8.25
C ILE A 70 6.96 0.54 9.59
N SER A 71 7.53 1.32 10.52
CA SER A 71 8.00 0.78 11.80
C SER A 71 6.87 0.15 12.61
N ALA A 72 5.65 0.68 12.53
CA ALA A 72 4.48 0.05 13.14
C ALA A 72 4.12 -1.26 12.44
N LEU A 73 4.04 -1.26 11.10
CA LEU A 73 3.74 -2.46 10.32
C LEU A 73 4.77 -3.56 10.56
N GLU A 74 6.06 -3.26 10.49
CA GLU A 74 7.15 -4.22 10.74
C GLU A 74 7.16 -4.73 12.18
N LYS A 75 6.93 -3.86 13.16
CA LYS A 75 6.92 -4.27 14.58
C LYS A 75 5.76 -5.21 14.91
N TYR A 76 4.63 -5.04 14.26
CA TYR A 76 3.40 -5.78 14.57
C TYR A 76 3.02 -6.81 13.51
N SER A 77 3.83 -7.00 12.46
CA SER A 77 3.50 -7.90 11.33
C SER A 77 3.37 -9.37 11.70
N GLU A 78 4.00 -9.80 12.81
CA GLU A 78 3.90 -11.18 13.29
C GLU A 78 2.66 -11.44 14.16
N THR A 79 1.90 -10.40 14.49
CA THR A 79 0.81 -10.51 15.47
C THR A 79 -0.51 -9.98 14.94
N ILE A 80 -0.58 -8.70 14.57
CA ILE A 80 -1.86 -8.02 14.28
C ILE A 80 -1.81 -7.06 13.10
N ALA A 81 -0.62 -6.67 12.64
CA ALA A 81 -0.48 -5.74 11.53
C ALA A 81 -0.32 -6.49 10.20
N PRO A 82 -0.77 -5.89 9.09
CA PRO A 82 -0.56 -6.47 7.78
C PRO A 82 0.91 -6.47 7.39
N LYS A 83 1.30 -7.51 6.64
CA LYS A 83 2.66 -7.65 6.12
C LYS A 83 2.89 -6.70 4.95
N ILE A 84 4.01 -5.99 4.95
CA ILE A 84 4.46 -5.18 3.81
C ILE A 84 4.90 -6.13 2.68
N LEU A 85 4.30 -5.96 1.51
CA LEU A 85 4.57 -6.73 0.30
C LEU A 85 5.41 -5.96 -0.71
N PHE A 86 5.31 -4.62 -0.72
CA PHE A 86 6.09 -3.76 -1.59
C PHE A 86 6.24 -2.36 -0.98
N GLN A 87 7.40 -1.73 -1.19
CA GLN A 87 7.63 -0.33 -0.84
C GLN A 87 8.44 0.38 -1.93
N LYS A 88 8.10 1.64 -2.22
CA LYS A 88 8.83 2.46 -3.20
C LYS A 88 9.06 3.89 -2.71
N ASN A 89 10.33 4.33 -2.77
CA ASN A 89 10.79 5.72 -2.61
C ASN A 89 10.20 6.49 -1.43
N SER A 90 9.87 5.80 -0.34
CA SER A 90 9.17 6.38 0.82
C SER A 90 7.83 7.05 0.54
N LYS A 91 7.15 6.65 -0.55
CA LYS A 91 5.87 7.24 -0.99
C LYS A 91 4.78 6.20 -1.19
N VAL A 92 5.13 4.92 -1.30
CA VAL A 92 4.14 3.87 -1.59
C VAL A 92 4.42 2.66 -0.72
N LEU A 93 3.34 2.14 -0.12
CA LEU A 93 3.31 0.89 0.62
C LEU A 93 2.19 0.01 0.06
N VAL A 94 2.49 -1.26 -0.14
CA VAL A 94 1.49 -2.30 -0.42
C VAL A 94 1.57 -3.31 0.70
N TYR A 95 0.43 -3.67 1.27
CA TYR A 95 0.34 -4.62 2.38
C TYR A 95 -0.96 -5.44 2.31
N ASP A 96 -1.02 -6.54 3.05
CA ASP A 96 -2.25 -7.34 3.11
C ASP A 96 -3.43 -6.50 3.65
N TYR A 97 -4.62 -6.67 3.07
CA TYR A 97 -5.81 -5.96 3.55
C TYR A 97 -6.38 -6.67 4.77
N VAL A 98 -6.58 -5.96 5.88
CA VAL A 98 -7.21 -6.49 7.10
C VAL A 98 -8.54 -5.78 7.31
N GLU A 99 -9.64 -6.52 7.10
CA GLU A 99 -11.00 -6.02 7.37
C GLU A 99 -11.13 -5.53 8.82
N GLY A 100 -11.78 -4.37 9.00
CA GLY A 100 -12.10 -3.82 10.32
C GLY A 100 -10.96 -3.09 11.04
N THR A 101 -9.79 -2.94 10.43
CA THR A 101 -8.66 -2.17 11.02
C THR A 101 -8.67 -0.68 10.67
N GLY A 102 -9.79 -0.18 10.13
CA GLY A 102 -10.04 1.25 10.11
C GLY A 102 -10.02 1.77 11.55
N LEU A 103 -8.88 2.32 11.98
CA LEU A 103 -8.88 3.37 12.99
C LEU A 103 -9.61 4.55 12.35
N HIS A 104 -10.95 4.49 12.41
CA HIS A 104 -11.82 5.64 12.21
C HIS A 104 -11.49 6.71 13.24
#